data_AF-A0A2V6BDE1-F1
#
_entry.id   AF-A0A2V6BDE1-F1
#
_cell.length_a   1.000
_cell.length_b   1.000
_cell.length_c   1.000
_cell.angle_alpha   90.00
_cell.angle_beta   90.00
_cell.angle_gamma   90.00
#
_symmetry.space_group_name_H-M   'P 1'
#
loop_
_entity.id
_entity.type
_entity.pdbx_description
1 polymer ?
#
loop_
_entity_poly.entity_id
_entity_poly.type
_entity_poly.pdbx_seq_one_letter_code
_entity_poly.pdbx_strand_id
1 'polypeptide(L)'
;MNVHPLSAAFLGADVIKALNPESPQARAIFNLAIITGIVMAVIFAVVVGIVLYSLLRFPSWHEGEPDPEQGKGNRTIEIVWTAIPLVIVTVLFALSARTMGISDPRPPPKPDIVV
;
A
#
# COMPACT_ATOMS: atom_id res chain seq x y z
N MET A 1 42.56 8.60 19.46
CA MET A 1 41.51 7.64 19.07
C MET A 1 40.31 8.45 18.62
N ASN A 2 40.18 8.72 17.32
CA ASN A 2 39.11 9.54 16.78
C ASN A 2 37.91 8.65 16.51
N VAL A 3 36.92 8.70 17.40
CA VAL A 3 35.63 8.03 17.18
C VAL A 3 34.85 8.85 16.15
N HIS A 4 34.80 8.37 14.91
CA HIS A 4 33.82 8.85 13.94
C HIS A 4 32.42 8.48 14.47
N PRO A 5 31.49 9.43 14.64
CA PRO A 5 30.14 9.10 15.06
C PRO A 5 29.39 8.49 13.86
N LEU A 6 29.49 7.17 13.72
CA LEU A 6 28.62 6.36 12.85
C LEU A 6 27.22 6.22 13.48
N SER A 7 26.59 7.32 13.90
CA SER A 7 25.40 7.22 14.77
C SER A 7 24.13 7.91 14.29
N ALA A 8 24.11 8.63 13.17
CA ALA A 8 22.90 9.29 12.68
C ALA A 8 22.55 9.02 11.20
N ALA A 9 23.40 8.32 10.45
CA ALA A 9 23.12 7.99 9.04
C ALA A 9 22.07 6.86 8.86
N PHE A 10 21.58 6.27 9.95
CA PHE A 10 20.72 5.09 9.94
C PHE A 10 19.22 5.39 10.06
N LEU A 11 18.82 6.66 10.24
CA LEU A 11 17.41 7.08 10.21
C LEU A 11 16.98 7.53 8.79
N GLY A 12 17.29 6.69 7.81
CA GLY A 12 16.40 6.24 6.72
C GLY A 12 15.86 7.19 5.65
N ALA A 13 15.74 8.49 5.86
CA ALA A 13 15.07 9.38 4.88
C ALA A 13 16.05 9.99 3.86
N ASP A 14 17.23 10.43 4.31
CA ASP A 14 18.18 11.18 3.46
C ASP A 14 18.94 10.29 2.46
N VAL A 15 19.02 8.98 2.73
CA VAL A 15 19.73 8.01 1.87
C VAL A 15 18.84 7.54 0.71
N ILE A 16 17.52 7.49 0.92
CA ILE A 16 16.56 7.05 -0.10
C ILE A 16 15.94 8.28 -0.76
N LYS A 17 16.51 8.69 -1.90
CA LYS A 17 16.03 9.86 -2.67
C LYS A 17 14.53 9.83 -2.99
N ALA A 18 13.93 8.64 -3.11
CA ALA A 18 12.50 8.49 -3.34
C ALA A 18 11.63 8.93 -2.14
N LEU A 19 12.17 8.95 -0.92
CA LEU A 19 11.49 9.37 0.30
C LEU A 19 11.75 10.85 0.66
N ASN A 20 12.59 11.54 -0.11
CA ASN A 20 12.86 12.98 0.03
C ASN A 20 12.58 13.72 -1.29
N PRO A 21 11.33 14.15 -1.56
CA PRO A 21 10.95 14.75 -2.82
C PRO A 21 11.42 16.21 -2.97
N GLU A 22 12.33 16.43 -3.91
CA GLU A 22 12.95 17.75 -4.18
C GLU A 22 12.22 18.58 -5.27
N SER A 23 11.35 17.96 -6.08
CA SER A 23 10.59 18.64 -7.13
C SER A 23 9.07 18.58 -6.88
N PRO A 24 8.28 19.51 -7.45
CA PRO A 24 6.81 19.44 -7.37
C PRO A 24 6.25 18.13 -7.91
N GLN A 25 6.83 17.59 -8.98
CA GLN A 25 6.44 16.31 -9.59
C GLN A 25 6.77 15.15 -8.64
N ALA A 26 7.97 15.13 -8.07
CA ALA A 26 8.37 14.13 -7.09
C ALA A 26 7.47 14.17 -5.84
N ARG A 27 7.06 15.36 -5.41
CA ARG A 27 6.14 15.55 -4.27
C ARG A 27 4.76 14.98 -4.55
N ALA A 28 4.24 15.15 -5.76
CA ALA A 28 2.97 14.55 -6.17
C ALA A 28 3.02 13.01 -6.14
N ILE A 29 4.10 12.42 -6.66
CA ILE A 29 4.32 10.97 -6.64
C ILE A 29 4.48 10.47 -5.19
N PHE A 30 5.27 11.16 -4.38
CA PHE A 30 5.48 10.80 -2.98
C PHE A 30 4.17 10.84 -2.18
N ASN A 31 3.34 11.87 -2.37
CA ASN A 31 2.04 11.93 -1.71
C ASN A 31 1.12 10.76 -2.11
N LEU A 32 1.10 10.39 -3.40
CA LEU A 32 0.37 9.21 -3.86
C LEU A 32 0.91 7.91 -3.22
N ALA A 33 2.23 7.79 -3.07
CA ALA A 33 2.85 6.65 -2.42
C ALA A 33 2.45 6.54 -0.94
N ILE A 34 2.42 7.66 -0.21
CA ILE A 34 1.95 7.70 1.19
C ILE A 34 0.48 7.28 1.29
N ILE A 35 -0.40 7.82 0.45
CA ILE A 35 -1.83 7.46 0.42
C ILE A 35 -1.98 5.95 0.17
N THR A 36 -1.29 5.43 -0.85
CA THR A 36 -1.32 4.01 -1.20
C THR A 36 -0.79 3.14 -0.05
N GLY A 37 0.30 3.56 0.59
CA GLY A 37 0.89 2.91 1.75
C GLY A 37 -0.09 2.80 2.92
N ILE A 38 -0.81 3.88 3.23
CA ILE A 38 -1.84 3.89 4.28
C ILE A 38 -2.97 2.91 3.93
N VAL A 39 -3.47 2.93 2.69
CA VAL A 39 -4.53 2.00 2.25
C VAL A 39 -4.08 0.55 2.38
N MET A 40 -2.86 0.22 1.95
CA MET A 40 -2.30 -1.13 2.10
C MET A 40 -2.16 -1.53 3.58
N ALA A 41 -1.68 -0.63 4.44
CA ALA A 41 -1.54 -0.89 5.87
C ALA A 41 -2.89 -1.17 6.54
N VAL A 42 -3.94 -0.42 6.17
CA VAL A 42 -5.30 -0.65 6.67
C VAL A 42 -5.84 -2.01 6.22
N ILE A 43 -5.71 -2.34 4.93
CA ILE A 43 -6.13 -3.66 4.41
C ILE A 43 -5.39 -4.78 5.13
N PHE A 44 -4.07 -4.65 5.27
CA PHE A 44 -3.24 -5.62 5.98
C PHE A 44 -3.70 -5.81 7.43
N ALA A 45 -3.91 -4.71 8.16
CA ALA A 45 -4.38 -4.76 9.54
C ALA A 45 -5.75 -5.46 9.68
N VAL A 46 -6.69 -5.20 8.76
CA VAL A 46 -8.01 -5.85 8.75
C VAL A 46 -7.87 -7.35 8.49
N VAL A 47 -7.13 -7.76 7.45
CA VAL A 47 -6.96 -9.16 7.08
C VAL A 47 -6.25 -9.94 8.20
N VAL A 48 -5.13 -9.41 8.69
CA VAL A 48 -4.38 -10.00 9.81
C VAL A 48 -5.25 -10.07 11.06
N GLY A 49 -6.01 -9.02 11.36
CA GLY A 49 -6.93 -8.99 12.49
C GLY A 49 -7.99 -10.09 12.41
N ILE A 50 -8.60 -10.30 11.24
CA ILE A 50 -9.58 -11.38 11.01
C ILE A 50 -8.93 -12.75 11.19
N VAL A 51 -7.75 -12.98 10.59
CA VAL A 51 -7.04 -14.26 10.70
C VAL A 51 -6.64 -14.55 12.15
N LEU A 52 -6.06 -13.57 12.85
CA LEU A 52 -5.70 -13.71 14.26
C LEU A 52 -6.92 -13.97 15.13
N TYR A 53 -8.03 -13.25 14.88
CA TYR A 53 -9.29 -13.50 15.58
C TYR A 53 -9.76 -14.94 15.34
N SER A 54 -9.74 -15.43 14.11
CA SER A 54 -10.12 -16.82 13.79
C SER A 54 -9.24 -17.84 14.54
N LEU A 55 -7.93 -17.63 14.57
CA LEU A 55 -6.99 -18.51 15.27
C LEU A 55 -7.19 -18.52 16.79
N LEU A 56 -7.43 -17.36 17.39
CA LEU A 56 -7.58 -17.23 18.84
C LEU A 56 -8.97 -17.64 19.33
N ARG A 57 -10.01 -17.40 18.53
CA ARG A 57 -11.41 -17.65 18.92
C ARG A 57 -11.86 -19.08 18.65
N PHE A 58 -11.34 -19.70 17.60
CA PHE A 58 -11.65 -21.08 17.19
C PHE A 58 -10.37 -21.93 17.22
N PRO A 59 -9.78 -22.14 18.41
CA PRO A 59 -8.64 -23.03 18.55
C PRO A 59 -9.02 -24.47 18.21
N SER A 60 -8.02 -25.30 17.95
CA SER A 60 -8.12 -26.68 17.46
C SER A 60 -9.22 -27.53 18.10
N TRP A 61 -9.84 -28.35 17.25
CA TRP A 61 -10.82 -29.38 17.58
C TRP A 61 -10.24 -30.44 18.53
N HIS A 62 -11.02 -30.88 19.51
CA HIS A 62 -10.68 -31.99 20.41
C HIS A 62 -11.37 -33.29 19.97
N GLU A 63 -10.73 -34.43 20.19
CA GLU A 63 -11.32 -35.74 19.90
C GLU A 63 -12.66 -35.91 20.64
N GLY A 64 -13.73 -36.15 19.88
CA GLY A 64 -15.09 -36.34 20.39
C GLY A 64 -15.98 -35.09 20.33
N GLU A 65 -15.49 -33.94 19.88
CA GLU A 65 -16.34 -32.78 19.60
C GLU A 65 -17.17 -33.00 18.31
N PRO A 66 -18.45 -32.61 18.29
CA PRO A 66 -19.27 -32.70 17.09
C PRO A 66 -18.69 -31.86 15.95
N ASP A 67 -18.87 -32.32 14.71
CA ASP A 67 -18.43 -31.58 13.53
C ASP A 67 -19.05 -30.16 13.50
N PRO A 68 -18.28 -29.14 13.12
CA PRO A 68 -18.80 -27.78 12.98
C PRO A 68 -19.89 -27.74 11.91
N GLU A 69 -20.90 -26.89 12.14
CA GLU A 69 -22.03 -26.72 11.24
C GLU A 69 -21.55 -26.38 9.81
N GLN A 70 -21.83 -27.29 8.87
CA GLN A 70 -21.46 -27.13 7.46
C GLN A 70 -22.45 -26.18 6.78
N GLY A 71 -22.26 -24.88 6.98
CA GLY A 71 -23.00 -23.84 6.29
C GLY A 71 -22.64 -23.76 4.80
N LYS A 72 -23.63 -23.48 3.95
CA LYS A 72 -23.37 -23.00 2.57
C LYS A 72 -22.82 -21.57 2.64
N GLY A 73 -22.03 -21.18 1.64
CA GLY A 73 -21.49 -19.81 1.51
C GLY A 73 -22.55 -18.72 1.59
N ASN A 74 -22.14 -17.49 1.93
CA ASN A 74 -23.04 -16.36 2.07
C ASN A 74 -22.85 -15.38 0.90
N ARG A 75 -23.79 -15.41 -0.05
CA ARG A 75 -23.80 -14.55 -1.25
C ARG A 75 -23.65 -13.06 -0.92
N THR A 76 -24.22 -12.58 0.18
CA THR A 76 -24.12 -11.17 0.58
C THR A 76 -22.69 -10.84 1.00
N ILE A 77 -22.05 -11.69 1.81
CA ILE A 77 -20.64 -11.53 2.18
C ILE A 77 -19.77 -11.58 0.93
N GLU A 78 -20.08 -12.50 0.02
CA GLU A 78 -19.34 -12.67 -1.23
C GLU A 78 -19.43 -11.44 -2.15
N ILE A 79 -20.55 -10.74 -2.16
CA ILE A 79 -20.68 -9.49 -2.94
C ILE A 79 -19.92 -8.36 -2.24
N VAL A 80 -20.09 -8.23 -0.93
CA VAL A 80 -19.51 -7.14 -0.14
C VAL A 80 -17.98 -7.20 -0.17
N TRP A 81 -17.39 -8.39 0.02
CA TRP A 81 -15.94 -8.54 0.07
C TRP A 81 -15.24 -8.34 -1.28
N THR A 82 -15.99 -8.28 -2.38
CA THR A 82 -15.47 -8.11 -3.75
C THR A 82 -15.68 -6.67 -4.18
N ALA A 83 -16.84 -6.11 -3.85
CA ALA A 83 -17.15 -4.71 -4.08
C ALA A 83 -16.16 -3.78 -3.36
N ILE A 84 -15.79 -4.08 -2.10
CA ILE A 84 -14.87 -3.23 -1.33
C ILE A 84 -13.48 -3.14 -2.01
N PRO A 85 -12.76 -4.24 -2.32
CA PRO A 85 -11.50 -4.17 -3.06
C PRO A 85 -11.63 -3.49 -4.43
N LEU A 86 -12.72 -3.75 -5.16
CA LEU A 86 -12.97 -3.14 -6.47
C LEU A 86 -13.05 -1.60 -6.37
N VAL A 87 -13.80 -1.09 -5.39
CA VAL A 87 -13.92 0.36 -5.15
C VAL A 87 -12.58 0.95 -4.75
N ILE A 88 -11.83 0.30 -3.86
CA ILE A 88 -10.51 0.77 -3.42
C ILE A 88 -9.56 0.91 -4.63
N VAL A 89 -9.45 -0.13 -5.47
CA VAL A 89 -8.60 -0.10 -6.66
C VAL A 89 -9.06 0.97 -7.66
N THR A 90 -10.37 1.14 -7.85
CA THR A 90 -10.91 2.16 -8.75
C THR A 90 -10.52 3.58 -8.31
N VAL A 91 -10.58 3.86 -7.01
CA VAL A 91 -10.17 5.16 -6.46
C VAL A 91 -8.66 5.36 -6.60
N LEU A 92 -7.86 4.36 -6.25
CA LEU A 92 -6.40 4.42 -6.39
C LEU A 92 -5.98 4.62 -7.86
N PHE A 93 -6.68 3.98 -8.80
CA PHE A 93 -6.48 4.17 -10.22
C PHE A 93 -6.75 5.62 -10.64
N ALA A 94 -7.87 6.21 -10.23
CA ALA A 94 -8.19 7.61 -10.54
C ALA A 94 -7.15 8.59 -9.98
N LEU A 95 -6.68 8.37 -8.74
CA LEU A 95 -5.62 9.16 -8.13
C LEU A 95 -4.29 9.01 -8.87
N SER A 96 -3.98 7.80 -9.33
CA SER A 96 -2.78 7.50 -10.10
C SER A 96 -2.80 8.19 -11.47
N ALA A 97 -3.91 8.10 -12.20
CA ALA A 97 -4.10 8.77 -13.48
C ALA A 97 -3.97 10.29 -13.35
N ARG A 98 -4.56 10.90 -12.32
CA ARG A 98 -4.41 12.33 -12.01
C ARG A 98 -2.95 12.70 -11.74
N THR A 99 -2.25 11.90 -10.94
CA THR A 99 -0.85 12.16 -10.57
C THR A 99 0.06 12.08 -11.79
N MET A 100 -0.17 11.09 -12.65
CA MET A 100 0.56 10.92 -13.91
C MET A 100 0.51 12.18 -14.78
N GLY A 101 -0.68 12.77 -14.95
CA GLY A 101 -0.85 14.02 -15.70
C GLY A 101 -0.17 15.24 -15.08
N ILE A 102 0.02 15.27 -13.75
CA ILE A 102 0.73 16.35 -13.04
C ILE A 102 2.25 16.16 -13.14
N SER A 103 2.72 14.91 -13.18
CA SER A 103 4.14 14.58 -13.16
C SER A 103 4.80 14.52 -14.54
N ASP A 104 4.03 14.56 -15.62
CA ASP A 104 4.55 14.40 -16.99
C ASP A 104 5.49 15.56 -17.37
N PRO A 105 6.78 15.29 -17.67
CA PRO A 105 7.71 16.33 -18.08
C PRO A 105 7.31 16.92 -19.45
N ARG A 106 7.58 18.22 -19.64
CA ARG A 106 7.38 18.84 -20.96
C ARG A 106 8.28 18.15 -22.00
N PRO A 107 7.81 18.00 -23.24
CA PRO A 107 8.65 17.50 -24.32
C PRO A 107 9.95 18.30 -24.40
N PRO A 108 11.11 17.64 -24.58
CA PRO A 108 12.38 18.35 -24.70
C PRO A 108 12.33 19.30 -25.91
N PRO A 109 12.98 20.48 -25.83
CA PRO A 109 13.14 21.36 -26.99
C PRO A 109 13.78 20.59 -28.15
N LYS A 110 13.42 20.93 -29.39
CA LYS A 110 14.07 20.36 -30.57
C LYS A 110 15.58 20.66 -30.49
N PRO A 111 16.46 19.71 -30.84
CA PRO A 111 17.90 19.96 -30.86
C PRO A 111 18.19 21.17 -31.75
N ASP A 112 18.82 22.20 -31.18
CA ASP A 112 19.11 23.46 -31.88
C ASP A 112 20.34 23.35 -32.81
N ILE A 113 20.96 22.17 -32.83
CA ILE A 113 22.05 21.82 -33.73
C ILE A 113 21.72 20.53 -34.47
N VAL A 114 21.50 20.67 -35.78
CA VAL A 114 21.70 19.58 -36.75
C VAL A 114 23.17 19.65 -37.15
N VAL A 115 23.96 18.69 -36.67
CA VAL A 115 25.35 18.48 -37.10
C VAL A 115 25.36 17.64 -38.36
#